data_AF-A0A2U1KJ33-F1
#
_entry.id   AF-A0A2U1KJ33-F1
#
_cell.length_a   1.000
_cell.length_b   1.000
_cell.length_c   1.000
_cell.angle_alpha   90.00
_cell.angle_beta   90.00
_cell.angle_gamma   90.00
#
_symmetry.space_group_name_H-M   'P 1'
#
loop_
_entity.id
_entity.type
_entity.pdbx_description
1 polymer ?
#
loop_
_entity_poly.entity_id
_entity_poly.type
_entity_poly.pdbx_seq_one_letter_code
_entity_poly.pdbx_strand_id
1 'polypeptide(L)'
;MQAIIDADEVLQARVAELYKDKTLTNDDRVQRLADLINARSEEVALNELIQPIKQAQSQKRKRNPTRAQRISEMKVYLMHQGCYKSAQLRGMTYDEIERLYYRIKRYVDKFIPMGTLVTCYFIKVEN
;
A
#
# COMPACT_ATOMS: atom_id res chain seq x y z
N MET A 1 28.78 -24.04 -14.59
CA MET A 1 28.31 -22.86 -15.36
C MET A 1 27.03 -23.15 -16.14
N GLN A 2 26.96 -24.22 -16.95
CA GLN A 2 25.77 -24.55 -17.76
C GLN A 2 24.45 -24.63 -16.97
N ALA A 3 24.46 -25.27 -15.79
CA ALA A 3 23.27 -25.40 -14.94
C ALA A 3 22.70 -24.06 -14.40
N ILE A 4 23.53 -23.01 -14.29
CA ILE A 4 23.08 -21.68 -13.84
C ILE A 4 22.41 -20.93 -15.01
N ILE A 5 22.93 -21.12 -16.22
CA ILE A 5 22.41 -20.54 -17.46
C ILE A 5 21.06 -21.18 -17.83
N ASP A 6 20.92 -22.50 -17.62
CA ASP A 6 19.70 -23.24 -17.96
C ASP A 6 18.54 -23.00 -16.98
N ALA A 7 18.84 -22.52 -15.76
CA ALA A 7 17.83 -22.23 -14.74
C ALA A 7 17.20 -20.83 -14.87
N ASP A 8 17.85 -19.91 -15.59
CA ASP A 8 17.39 -18.54 -15.78
C ASP A 8 17.02 -18.29 -17.25
N GLU A 9 15.73 -18.38 -17.56
CA GLU A 9 15.19 -18.26 -18.93
C GLU A 9 15.61 -16.94 -19.61
N VAL A 10 15.79 -15.85 -18.85
CA VAL A 10 16.21 -14.55 -19.38
C VAL A 10 17.69 -14.57 -19.76
N LEU A 11 18.52 -15.19 -18.93
CA LEU A 11 19.94 -15.35 -19.23
C LEU A 11 20.14 -16.33 -20.41
N GLN A 12 19.33 -17.38 -20.48
CA GLN A 12 19.32 -18.36 -21.58
C GLN A 12 18.99 -17.70 -22.93
N ALA A 13 17.97 -16.84 -22.98
CA ALA A 13 17.58 -16.13 -24.19
C ALA A 13 18.69 -15.18 -24.70
N ARG A 14 19.29 -14.38 -23.80
CA ARG A 14 20.38 -13.44 -24.16
C ARG A 14 21.66 -14.16 -24.60
N VAL A 15 21.98 -15.30 -23.98
CA VAL A 15 23.11 -16.15 -24.40
C VAL A 15 22.85 -16.72 -25.80
N ALA A 16 21.62 -17.18 -26.09
CA ALA A 16 21.27 -17.69 -27.43
C ALA A 16 21.37 -16.61 -28.53
N GLU A 17 21.13 -15.34 -28.20
CA GLU A 17 21.36 -14.21 -29.11
C GLU A 17 22.86 -13.97 -29.36
N LEU A 18 23.69 -14.01 -28.32
CA LEU A 18 25.16 -13.88 -28.47
C LEU A 18 25.77 -14.97 -29.34
N TYR A 19 25.23 -16.21 -29.30
CA TYR A 19 25.70 -17.30 -30.15
C TYR A 19 25.26 -17.18 -31.62
N LYS A 20 24.22 -16.38 -31.93
CA LYS A 20 23.79 -16.11 -33.31
C LYS A 20 24.67 -15.06 -34.00
N ASP A 21 25.29 -14.17 -33.24
CA ASP A 21 26.18 -13.13 -33.77
C ASP A 21 27.50 -13.72 -34.25
N LYS A 22 27.59 -13.94 -35.57
CA LYS A 22 28.75 -14.55 -36.24
C LYS A 22 29.95 -13.62 -36.39
N THR A 23 29.76 -12.32 -36.14
CA THR A 23 30.77 -11.24 -36.28
C THR A 23 31.69 -11.09 -35.06
N LEU A 24 31.33 -11.72 -33.93
CA LEU A 24 32.06 -11.59 -32.67
C LEU A 24 33.19 -12.62 -32.57
N THR A 25 34.37 -12.19 -32.12
CA THR A 25 35.48 -13.10 -31.85
C THR A 25 35.18 -13.99 -30.63
N ASN A 26 35.82 -15.15 -30.52
CA ASN A 26 35.53 -16.07 -29.41
C ASN A 26 35.88 -15.46 -28.04
N ASP A 27 36.94 -14.66 -27.95
CA ASP A 27 37.34 -13.99 -26.71
C ASP A 27 36.31 -12.93 -26.30
N ASP A 28 35.81 -12.14 -27.26
CA ASP A 28 34.75 -11.15 -27.02
C ASP A 28 33.43 -11.81 -26.58
N ARG A 29 33.11 -13.01 -27.10
CA ARG A 29 31.93 -13.77 -26.69
C ARG A 29 32.03 -14.23 -25.24
N VAL A 30 33.20 -14.73 -24.84
CA VAL A 30 33.43 -15.18 -23.46
C VAL A 30 33.36 -14.00 -22.49
N GLN A 31 33.93 -12.86 -22.86
CA GLN A 31 33.89 -11.65 -22.04
C GLN A 31 32.45 -11.14 -21.84
N ARG A 32 31.68 -11.01 -22.94
CA ARG A 32 30.27 -10.57 -22.85
C ARG A 32 29.40 -11.55 -22.06
N LEU A 33 29.69 -12.84 -22.11
CA LEU A 33 28.96 -13.85 -21.36
C LEU A 33 29.25 -13.73 -19.85
N ALA A 34 30.48 -13.43 -19.47
CA ALA A 34 30.83 -13.12 -18.08
C ALA A 34 30.14 -11.85 -17.57
N ASP A 35 30.12 -10.78 -18.38
CA ASP A 35 29.46 -9.52 -18.02
C ASP A 35 27.94 -9.71 -17.82
N LEU A 36 27.29 -10.51 -18.68
CA LEU A 36 25.87 -10.85 -18.54
C LEU A 36 25.58 -11.63 -17.25
N ILE A 37 26.42 -12.59 -16.89
CA ILE A 37 26.28 -13.36 -15.65
C ILE A 37 26.42 -12.43 -14.43
N ASN A 38 27.42 -11.55 -14.45
CA ASN A 38 27.65 -10.60 -13.36
C ASN A 38 26.48 -9.62 -13.21
N ALA A 39 26.04 -8.99 -14.31
CA ALA A 39 24.89 -8.08 -14.30
C ALA A 39 23.61 -8.77 -13.80
N ARG A 40 23.36 -10.01 -14.22
CA ARG A 40 22.20 -10.78 -13.76
C ARG A 40 22.29 -11.13 -12.28
N SER A 41 23.49 -11.47 -11.80
CA SER A 41 23.71 -11.76 -10.38
C SER A 41 23.46 -10.55 -9.49
N GLU A 42 23.83 -9.34 -9.94
CA GLU A 42 23.54 -8.09 -9.24
C GLU A 42 22.04 -7.79 -9.23
N GLU A 43 21.35 -7.96 -10.36
CA GLU A 43 19.89 -7.79 -10.44
C GLU A 43 19.14 -8.77 -9.52
N VAL A 44 19.57 -10.04 -9.48
CA VAL A 44 18.98 -11.07 -8.61
C VAL A 44 19.23 -10.70 -7.15
N ALA A 45 20.46 -10.33 -6.77
CA ALA A 45 20.79 -9.91 -5.41
C ALA A 45 19.99 -8.67 -4.97
N LEU A 46 19.82 -7.69 -5.86
CA LEU A 46 18.99 -6.51 -5.61
C LEU A 46 17.52 -6.87 -5.45
N ASN A 47 17.00 -7.76 -6.28
CA ASN A 47 15.60 -8.18 -6.18
C ASN A 47 15.33 -9.00 -4.92
N GLU A 48 16.22 -9.91 -4.54
CA GLU A 48 16.15 -10.66 -3.28
C GLU A 48 16.22 -9.74 -2.06
N LEU A 49 16.97 -8.62 -2.14
CA LEU A 49 17.02 -7.63 -1.07
C LEU A 49 15.78 -6.73 -1.04
N ILE A 50 15.26 -6.31 -2.19
CA ILE A 50 14.18 -5.32 -2.31
C ILE A 50 12.79 -5.95 -2.13
N GLN A 51 12.58 -7.19 -2.58
CA GLN A 51 11.29 -7.89 -2.42
C GLN A 51 10.82 -8.02 -0.96
N PRO A 52 11.63 -8.47 0.01
CA PRO A 52 11.20 -8.57 1.40
C PRO A 52 10.88 -7.20 2.01
N ILE A 53 11.58 -6.14 1.58
CA ILE A 53 11.30 -4.76 2.02
C ILE A 53 9.92 -4.29 1.52
N LYS A 54 9.60 -4.54 0.24
CA LYS A 54 8.29 -4.23 -0.35
C LYS A 54 7.15 -5.02 0.33
N GLN A 55 7.38 -6.29 0.67
CA GLN A 55 6.41 -7.13 1.37
C GLN A 55 6.20 -6.68 2.82
N ALA A 56 7.27 -6.36 3.56
CA ALA A 56 7.19 -5.88 4.94
C ALA A 56 6.48 -4.52 5.06
N GLN A 57 6.70 -3.60 4.11
CA GLN A 57 5.94 -2.35 4.04
C GLN A 57 4.46 -2.57 3.74
N SER A 58 4.14 -3.51 2.86
CA SER A 58 2.76 -3.86 2.53
C SER A 58 2.02 -4.56 3.68
N GLN A 59 2.73 -5.35 4.50
CA GLN A 59 2.17 -5.94 5.72
C GLN A 59 1.79 -4.88 6.76
N LYS A 60 2.58 -3.79 6.90
CA LYS A 60 2.19 -2.65 7.76
C LYS A 60 0.88 -2.01 7.31
N ARG A 61 0.56 -2.04 6.01
CA ARG A 61 -0.69 -1.49 5.45
C ARG A 61 -1.90 -2.43 5.59
N LYS A 62 -1.70 -3.71 5.92
CA LYS A 62 -2.76 -4.72 6.09
C LYS A 62 -3.08 -5.04 7.55
N ARG A 63 -2.45 -4.36 8.53
CA ARG A 63 -2.63 -4.67 9.94
C ARG A 63 -3.90 -4.03 10.49
N ASN A 64 -4.73 -4.83 11.17
CA ASN A 64 -5.88 -4.31 11.91
C ASN A 64 -5.42 -3.29 12.96
N PRO A 65 -6.11 -2.15 13.11
CA PRO A 65 -5.68 -1.10 14.02
C PRO A 65 -5.68 -1.60 15.46
N THR A 66 -4.57 -1.33 16.16
CA THR A 66 -4.41 -1.65 17.59
C THR A 66 -5.42 -0.86 18.43
N ARG A 67 -5.77 -1.34 19.63
CA ARG A 67 -6.69 -0.66 20.55
C ARG A 67 -6.33 0.82 20.78
N ALA A 68 -5.04 1.15 20.89
CA ALA A 68 -4.56 2.52 21.04
C ALA A 68 -4.78 3.38 19.77
N GLN A 69 -4.61 2.79 18.58
CA GLN A 69 -4.89 3.47 17.31
C GLN A 69 -6.38 3.77 17.18
N ARG A 70 -7.23 2.80 17.51
CA ARG A 70 -8.69 3.00 17.57
C ARG A 70 -9.10 4.10 18.53
N ILE A 71 -8.49 4.15 19.73
CA ILE A 71 -8.71 5.27 20.67
C ILE A 71 -8.35 6.61 20.01
N SER A 72 -7.19 6.69 19.38
CA SER A 72 -6.74 7.93 18.72
C SER A 72 -7.71 8.37 17.62
N GLU A 73 -8.17 7.44 16.78
CA GLU A 73 -9.17 7.69 15.74
C GLU A 73 -10.51 8.19 16.33
N MET A 74 -11.01 7.54 17.40
CA MET A 74 -12.22 7.98 18.09
C MET A 74 -12.04 9.37 18.70
N LYS A 75 -10.90 9.67 19.33
CA LYS A 75 -10.62 11.01 19.88
C LYS A 75 -10.59 12.07 18.79
N VAL A 76 -9.99 11.78 17.63
CA VAL A 76 -10.00 12.70 16.47
C VAL A 76 -11.43 12.98 16.02
N TYR A 77 -12.27 11.95 15.89
CA TYR A 77 -13.68 12.13 15.55
C TYR A 77 -14.40 13.01 16.57
N LEU A 78 -14.21 12.75 17.87
CA LEU A 78 -14.84 13.52 18.95
C LEU A 78 -14.40 14.99 18.96
N MET A 79 -13.15 15.28 18.61
CA MET A 79 -12.66 16.67 18.51
C MET A 79 -13.32 17.42 17.36
N HIS A 80 -13.44 16.79 16.19
CA HIS A 80 -13.95 17.47 14.99
C HIS A 80 -15.48 17.51 14.91
N GLN A 81 -16.16 16.42 15.27
CA GLN A 81 -17.62 16.29 15.14
C GLN A 81 -18.35 16.57 16.46
N GLY A 82 -17.70 16.27 17.58
CA GLY A 82 -18.28 16.41 18.91
C GLY A 82 -17.91 17.68 19.65
N CYS A 83 -17.04 18.52 19.08
CA CYS A 83 -16.50 19.73 19.71
C CYS A 83 -15.80 19.47 21.06
N TYR A 84 -15.28 18.26 21.29
CA TYR A 84 -14.55 17.93 22.52
C TYR A 84 -13.14 18.51 22.49
N LYS A 85 -12.67 19.02 23.64
CA LYS A 85 -11.27 19.46 23.78
C LYS A 85 -10.36 18.25 24.04
N SER A 86 -9.17 18.26 23.45
CA SER A 86 -8.17 17.21 23.65
C SER A 86 -7.81 16.98 25.13
N ALA A 87 -7.84 18.03 25.95
CA ALA A 87 -7.64 17.96 27.40
C ALA A 87 -8.71 17.11 28.12
N GLN A 88 -9.98 17.21 27.69
CA GLN A 88 -11.08 16.42 28.27
C GLN A 88 -10.93 14.92 27.94
N LEU A 89 -10.35 14.62 26.79
CA LEU A 89 -10.14 13.24 26.31
C LEU A 89 -8.83 12.62 26.84
N ARG A 90 -7.94 13.39 27.48
CA ARG A 90 -6.58 12.92 27.83
C ARG A 90 -6.54 11.91 28.99
N GLY A 91 -7.57 11.89 29.83
CA GLY A 91 -7.67 10.99 31.00
C GLY A 91 -8.83 9.98 30.96
N MET A 92 -9.60 9.94 29.86
CA MET A 92 -10.72 9.01 29.73
C MET A 92 -10.25 7.60 29.35
N THR A 93 -10.97 6.60 29.86
CA THR A 93 -10.79 5.19 29.54
C THR A 93 -11.30 4.86 28.13
N TYR A 94 -10.91 3.69 27.61
CA TYR A 94 -11.37 3.22 26.29
C TYR A 94 -12.90 3.23 26.18
N ASP A 95 -13.57 2.66 27.18
CA ASP A 95 -15.02 2.42 27.14
C ASP A 95 -15.80 3.74 27.22
N GLU A 96 -15.29 4.73 27.97
CA GLU A 96 -15.87 6.08 28.02
C GLU A 96 -15.78 6.79 26.67
N ILE A 97 -14.60 6.72 26.03
CA ILE A 97 -14.38 7.30 24.69
C ILE A 97 -15.27 6.62 23.66
N GLU A 98 -15.39 5.30 23.73
CA GLU A 98 -16.22 4.52 22.82
C GLU A 98 -17.71 4.87 22.97
N ARG A 99 -18.21 5.00 24.19
CA ARG A 99 -19.60 5.43 24.46
C ARG A 99 -19.88 6.83 23.91
N LEU A 100 -18.95 7.77 24.11
CA LEU A 100 -19.07 9.13 23.57
C LEU A 100 -19.08 9.11 22.04
N TYR A 101 -18.19 8.31 21.44
CA TYR A 101 -18.09 8.17 19.99
C TYR A 101 -19.41 7.71 19.37
N TYR A 102 -19.98 6.59 19.86
CA TYR A 102 -21.24 6.08 19.33
C TYR A 102 -22.43 7.00 19.60
N ARG A 103 -22.43 7.70 20.75
CA ARG A 103 -23.45 8.70 21.05
C ARG A 103 -23.48 9.78 19.97
N ILE A 104 -22.34 10.39 19.66
CA ILE A 104 -22.25 11.48 18.65
C ILE A 104 -22.50 10.95 17.25
N LYS A 105 -21.93 9.78 16.92
CA LYS A 105 -22.15 9.14 15.63
C LYS A 105 -23.63 8.94 15.32
N ARG A 106 -24.44 8.50 16.30
CA ARG A 106 -25.90 8.40 16.14
C ARG A 106 -26.58 9.73 15.83
N TYR A 107 -26.09 10.85 16.36
CA TYR A 107 -26.66 12.17 16.06
C TYR A 107 -26.26 12.64 14.66
N VAL A 108 -24.99 12.43 14.28
CA VAL A 108 -24.47 12.78 12.95
C VAL A 108 -25.14 11.94 11.86
N ASP A 109 -25.30 10.64 12.04
CA ASP A 109 -25.95 9.75 11.06
C ASP A 109 -27.43 10.11 10.83
N LYS A 110 -28.07 10.76 11.80
CA LYS A 110 -29.47 11.22 11.71
C LYS A 110 -29.60 12.67 11.23
N PHE A 111 -28.50 13.35 10.97
CA PHE A 111 -28.52 14.74 10.56
C PHE A 111 -28.93 14.86 9.08
N ILE A 112 -30.04 15.57 8.82
CA ILE A 112 -30.50 15.92 7.48
C ILE A 112 -30.07 17.38 7.20
N PRO A 113 -29.13 17.63 6.25
CA PRO A 113 -28.64 18.97 5.98
C PRO A 113 -29.74 19.82 5.32
N MET A 114 -29.94 21.05 5.80
CA MET A 114 -31.05 21.95 5.41
C MET A 114 -31.22 22.17 3.90
N GLY A 115 -30.17 21.98 3.07
CA GLY A 115 -30.26 22.12 1.61
C GLY A 115 -30.96 20.97 0.88
N THR A 116 -31.15 19.82 1.51
CA THR A 116 -31.83 18.66 0.88
C THR A 116 -33.36 18.78 0.86
N LEU A 117 -33.95 19.68 1.65
CA LEU A 117 -35.39 19.88 1.65
C LEU A 117 -35.88 20.72 0.46
N VAL A 118 -35.01 21.53 -0.16
CA VAL A 118 -35.43 22.41 -1.28
C VAL A 118 -35.63 21.64 -2.59
N THR A 119 -34.88 20.56 -2.82
CA THR A 119 -35.05 19.71 -4.02
C THR A 119 -36.24 18.77 -3.93
N CYS A 120 -36.72 18.42 -2.72
CA CYS A 120 -37.89 17.56 -2.54
C CYS A 120 -39.23 18.27 -2.84
N TYR A 121 -39.28 19.61 -2.80
CA TYR A 121 -40.51 20.37 -3.12
C TYR A 121 -40.66 20.71 -4.60
N PHE A 122 -39.62 20.55 -5.43
CA PHE A 122 -39.69 20.84 -6.87
C PHE A 122 -40.13 19.66 -7.74
N ILE A 123 -40.27 18.44 -7.20
CA ILE A 123 -40.69 17.24 -7.98
C ILE A 123 -42.20 16.96 -7.83
N LYS A 124 -42.97 17.84 -7.16
CA LYS A 124 -44.42 17.62 -6.94
C LYS A 124 -45.34 18.55 -7.73
N VAL A 125 -44.82 19.39 -8.61
CA VAL A 125 -45.63 20.28 -9.44
C VAL A 125 -45.08 20.31 -10.86
N GLU A 126 -45.32 19.25 -11.62
CA GLU A 126 -45.40 19.33 -13.08
C GLU A 126 -46.20 18.11 -13.61
N ASN A 127 -47.39 18.44 -14.14
CA ASN A 127 -48.38 17.69 -14.95
C ASN A 127 -48.52 16.17 -14.78
#